data_AF-A0AAD5GVU1-F1
#
_entry.id   AF-A0AAD5GVU1-F1
#
_cell.length_a   1.000
_cell.length_b   1.000
_cell.length_c   1.000
_cell.angle_alpha   90.00
_cell.angle_beta   90.00
_cell.angle_gamma   90.00
#
_symmetry.space_group_name_H-M   'P 1'
#
loop_
_entity.id
_entity.type
_entity.pdbx_description
1 polymer ?
#
loop_
_entity_poly.entity_id
_entity_poly.type
_entity_poly.pdbx_seq_one_letter_code
_entity_poly.pdbx_strand_id
1 'polypeptide(L)' 'GPYVNGEKISAVDLSLAPKLYHLKVALGYFKKWSVPESLTHVHNYMELLFARESFQKTKTPKDEYLIAGWEPKVNA' A
#
# COMPACT_ATOMS: atom_id res chain seq x y z
N GLY A 1 -13.82 10.50 5.22
CA GLY A 1 -13.05 11.50 4.45
C GLY A 1 -12.34 10.82 3.31
N PRO A 2 -11.61 11.56 2.45
CA PRO A 2 -10.67 10.95 1.51
C PRO A 2 -9.29 10.67 2.12
N TYR A 3 -8.85 11.41 3.14
CA TYR A 3 -7.59 11.19 3.87
C TYR A 3 -7.83 11.02 5.37
N VAL A 4 -6.80 10.60 6.11
CA VAL A 4 -6.91 10.34 7.56
C VAL A 4 -7.31 11.60 8.32
N ASN A 5 -6.72 12.75 7.98
CA ASN A 5 -7.06 14.03 8.61
C ASN A 5 -8.16 14.81 7.85
N GLY A 6 -9.09 14.08 7.21
CA GLY A 6 -10.20 14.68 6.47
C GLY A 6 -9.86 14.94 5.00
N GLU A 7 -9.95 16.20 4.57
CA GLU A 7 -9.92 16.56 3.15
C GLU A 7 -8.52 16.62 2.52
N LYS A 8 -7.49 16.90 3.33
CA LYS A 8 -6.12 17.11 2.84
C LYS A 8 -5.21 15.99 3.32
N ILE A 9 -4.21 15.71 2.49
CA ILE A 9 -3.14 14.78 2.84
C ILE A 9 -2.36 15.30 4.05
N SER A 10 -1.94 14.38 4.91
CA SER A 10 -1.20 14.64 6.13
C SER A 10 0.00 13.71 6.25
N ALA A 11 0.83 13.94 7.27
CA ALA A 11 1.96 13.07 7.59
C ALA A 11 1.53 11.60 7.82
N VAL A 12 0.31 11.37 8.32
CA VAL A 12 -0.21 10.02 8.55
C VAL A 12 -0.39 9.28 7.24
N ASP A 13 -0.96 9.94 6.23
CA ASP A 13 -1.18 9.36 4.91
C ASP A 13 0.15 9.03 4.21
N LEU A 14 1.15 9.91 4.34
CA LEU A 14 2.49 9.69 3.80
C LEU A 14 3.22 8.52 4.49
N SER A 15 2.95 8.28 5.77
CA SER A 15 3.46 7.10 6.50
C SER A 15 2.74 5.82 6.11
N LEU A 16 1.43 5.89 5.84
CA LEU A 16 0.59 4.73 5.56
C LEU A 16 0.70 4.24 4.11
N ALA A 17 0.75 5.14 3.13
CA ALA A 17 0.78 4.79 1.71
C ALA A 17 1.82 3.70 1.36
N PRO A 18 3.12 3.83 1.71
CA PRO A 18 4.10 2.77 1.41
C PRO A 18 3.79 1.46 2.15
N LYS A 19 3.32 1.52 3.40
CA LYS A 19 2.97 0.32 4.19
C LYS A 19 1.79 -0.44 3.58
N LEU A 20 0.76 0.28 3.13
CA LEU A 20 -0.40 -0.31 2.44
C LEU A 20 -0.01 -0.93 1.10
N TYR A 21 0.95 -0.34 0.39
CA TYR A 21 1.48 -0.93 -0.83
C TYR A 21 2.25 -2.23 -0.56
N HIS A 22 3.11 -2.23 0.47
CA HIS A 22 3.80 -3.45 0.92
C HIS A 22 2.81 -4.54 1.32
N LEU A 23 1.75 -4.18 2.05
CA LEU A 23 0.69 -5.10 2.44
C LEU A 23 -0.02 -5.69 1.22
N LYS A 24 -0.43 -4.87 0.25
CA LYS A 24 -1.10 -5.31 -0.99
C LYS A 24 -0.24 -6.33 -1.75
N VAL A 25 1.04 -6.03 -1.95
CA VAL A 25 1.94 -6.84 -2.77
C VAL A 25 2.41 -8.09 -2.02
N ALA A 26 2.93 -7.94 -0.80
CA ALA A 26 3.54 -9.05 -0.06
C ALA A 26 2.49 -10.06 0.41
N LEU A 27 1.36 -9.63 0.98
CA LEU A 27 0.34 -10.58 1.43
C LEU A 27 -0.37 -11.25 0.26
N GLY A 28 -0.57 -10.53 -0.85
CA GLY A 28 -1.08 -11.12 -2.09
C GLY A 28 -0.16 -12.22 -2.62
N TYR A 29 1.15 -12.01 -2.58
CA TYR A 29 2.12 -12.99 -3.03
C TYR A 29 2.23 -14.19 -2.06
N PHE A 30 2.60 -13.93 -0.81
CA PHE A 30 2.99 -14.95 0.17
C PHE A 30 1.82 -15.68 0.84
N LYS A 31 0.67 -15.01 0.99
CA LYS A 31 -0.47 -15.52 1.77
C LYS A 31 -1.75 -15.62 0.98
N LYS A 32 -1.75 -15.25 -0.32
CA LYS A 32 -2.94 -15.18 -1.17
C LYS A 32 -4.08 -14.37 -0.54
N TRP A 33 -3.70 -13.35 0.23
CA TRP A 33 -4.64 -12.52 0.97
C TRP A 33 -4.76 -11.15 0.34
N SER A 34 -5.97 -10.62 0.30
CA SER A 34 -6.29 -9.27 -0.15
C SER A 34 -7.18 -8.56 0.87
N VAL A 35 -7.20 -7.22 0.81
CA VAL A 35 -8.13 -6.42 1.61
C VAL A 35 -9.56 -6.81 1.22
N PRO A 36 -10.43 -7.21 2.17
CA PRO A 36 -11.81 -7.60 1.87
C PRO A 36 -12.55 -6.51 1.09
N GLU A 37 -13.30 -6.91 0.05
CA GLU A 37 -14.03 -6.00 -0.83
C GLU A 37 -15.08 -5.16 -0.11
N SER A 38 -15.63 -5.68 0.99
CA SER A 38 -16.57 -4.95 1.85
C SER A 38 -15.97 -3.69 2.49
N LEU A 39 -14.64 -3.58 2.57
CA LEU A 39 -13.93 -2.40 3.09
C LEU A 39 -13.74 -1.34 1.99
N THR A 40 -14.84 -0.89 1.39
CA THR A 40 -14.85 0.02 0.23
C THR A 40 -14.07 1.31 0.47
N HIS A 41 -14.16 1.89 1.67
CA HIS A 41 -13.40 3.09 2.03
C HIS A 41 -11.88 2.86 2.07
N VAL A 42 -11.43 1.66 2.43
CA VAL A 42 -10.00 1.32 2.43
C VAL A 42 -9.49 1.16 1.00
N HIS A 43 -10.26 0.50 0.13
CA HIS A 43 -9.93 0.39 -1.30
C HIS A 43 -9.83 1.76 -1.96
N ASN A 44 -10.86 2.60 -1.79
CA ASN A 44 -10.86 3.96 -2.34
C ASN A 44 -9.68 4.79 -1.81
N TYR A 45 -9.33 4.64 -0.53
CA TYR A 45 -8.18 5.32 0.06
C TYR A 45 -6.84 4.85 -0.52
N MET A 46 -6.67 3.53 -0.68
CA MET A 46 -5.48 2.96 -1.31
C MET A 46 -5.34 3.41 -2.76
N GLU A 47 -6.41 3.37 -3.55
CA GLU A 47 -6.42 3.86 -4.93
C GLU A 47 -6.05 5.34 -5.00
N LEU A 48 -6.67 6.17 -4.16
CA LEU A 48 -6.38 7.60 -4.08
C LEU A 48 -4.89 7.87 -3.77
N LEU A 49 -4.33 7.18 -2.77
CA LEU A 49 -2.93 7.35 -2.39
C LEU A 49 -1.96 6.85 -3.47
N PHE A 50 -2.24 5.69 -4.05
CA PHE A 50 -1.37 5.10 -5.05
C PHE A 50 -1.41 5.87 -6.37
N ALA A 51 -2.53 6.49 -6.73
CA ALA A 51 -2.64 7.30 -7.95
C ALA A 51 -1.83 8.62 -7.90
N ARG A 52 -1.36 9.06 -6.72
CA ARG A 52 -0.61 10.30 -6.58
C ARG A 52 0.72 10.24 -7.35
N GLU A 53 1.02 11.30 -8.08
CA GLU A 53 2.30 11.44 -8.80
C GLU A 53 3.52 11.21 -7.88
N SER A 54 3.48 11.77 -6.67
CA SER A 54 4.54 11.59 -5.67
C SER A 54 4.76 10.12 -5.31
N PHE A 55 3.67 9.34 -5.21
CA PHE A 55 3.74 7.92 -4.91
C PHE A 55 4.27 7.15 -6.12
N GLN A 56 3.75 7.43 -7.32
CA GLN A 56 4.22 6.77 -8.55
C GLN A 56 5.71 7.00 -8.82
N LYS A 57 6.23 8.19 -8.51
CA LYS A 57 7.66 8.52 -8.65
C LYS A 57 8.57 7.90 -7.60
N THR A 58 8.04 7.44 -6.46
CA THR A 58 8.83 7.00 -5.31
C THR A 58 8.57 5.55 -4.86
N LYS A 59 7.48 4.94 -5.32
CA LYS A 59 7.20 3.53 -5.09
C LYS A 59 8.29 2.66 -5.72
N THR A 60 8.41 1.44 -5.23
CA THR A 60 9.30 0.45 -5.83
C THR A 60 8.97 0.28 -7.32
N PRO A 61 9.97 0.32 -8.22
CA PRO A 61 9.72 0.26 -9.67
C PRO A 61 8.99 -1.01 -10.12
N LYS A 62 9.22 -2.11 -9.41
CA LYS A 62 8.73 -3.46 -9.72
C LYS A 62 8.33 -4.17 -8.43
N ASP A 63 7.19 -4.86 -8.45
CA ASP A 63 6.67 -5.57 -7.27
C ASP A 63 7.58 -6.73 -6.84
N GLU A 64 8.31 -7.31 -7.79
CA GLU A 64 9.27 -8.39 -7.57
C GLU A 64 10.41 -7.97 -6.63
N TYR A 65 10.83 -6.71 -6.66
CA TYR A 65 11.87 -6.21 -5.75
C TYR A 65 11.36 -6.11 -4.32
N LEU A 66 10.08 -5.77 -4.15
CA LEU A 66 9.44 -5.74 -2.85
C LEU A 66 9.28 -7.17 -2.31
N ILE A 67 8.82 -8.11 -3.15
CA ILE A 67 8.70 -9.53 -2.81
C ILE A 67 10.06 -10.10 -2.39
N ALA A 68 11.11 -9.91 -3.19
CA ALA A 68 12.47 -10.36 -2.88
C ALA A 68 13.00 -9.76 -1.58
N GLY A 69 12.67 -8.49 -1.28
CA GLY A 69 13.03 -7.84 -0.01
C GLY A 69 12.29 -8.40 1.22
N TRP A 70 11.10 -8.98 1.04
CA TRP A 70 10.33 -9.62 2.10
C TRP A 70 10.63 -11.11 2.28
N GLU A 71 11.05 -11.81 1.22
CA GLU A 71 11.38 -13.24 1.23
C GLU A 71 12.20 -13.67 2.47
N PRO A 72 13.37 -13.07 2.78
CA PRO A 72 14.16 -13.46 3.95
C PRO A 72 13.56 -13.03 5.29
N LYS A 73 12.50 -12.21 5.30
CA LYS A 73 11.84 -11.74 6.53
C LYS A 73 10.59 -12.56 6.88
N VAL A 74 10.01 -13.21 5.88
CA VAL A 74 8.84 -14.06 6.04
C VAL A 74 9.24 -15.50 6.34
N ASN A 75 10.33 -15.97 5.73
CA ASN A 75 10.80 -17.35 5.81
C ASN A 75 12.04 -17.53 6.71
N ALA A 76 12.32 -16.54 7.57
CA ALA A 76 13.37 -16.62 8.60
C ALA A 76 12.92 -17.41 9.83
#